data_AF-A0A813G8X9-F1
#
_entry.id   AF-A0A813G8X9-F1
#
_cell.length_a   1.000
_cell.length_b   1.000
_cell.length_c   1.000
_cell.angle_alpha   90.00
_cell.angle_beta   90.00
_cell.angle_gamma   90.00
#
_symmetry.space_group_name_H-M   'P 1'
#
loop_
_entity.id
_entity.type
_entity.pdbx_description
1 polymer ?
#
loop_
_entity_poly.entity_id
_entity_poly.type
_entity_poly.pdbx_seq_one_letter_code
_entity_poly.pdbx_strand_id
1 'polypeptide(L)' 'ALAINQVRGADDSCIGRCHYVDPGKTCQCSTWCTMAVFNNCCDDYGVVCNSAYSS' A
#
# COMPACT_ATOMS: atom_id res chain seq x y z
N ALA A 1 -5.42 -17.57 22.00
CA ALA A 1 -4.96 -16.55 21.04
C ALA A 1 -5.43 -16.97 19.66
N LEU A 2 -6.40 -16.25 19.08
CA LEU A 2 -6.94 -16.57 17.76
C LEU A 2 -6.11 -15.83 16.70
N ALA A 3 -5.14 -16.52 16.09
CA ALA A 3 -4.49 -16.06 14.88
C ALA A 3 -5.40 -16.38 13.69
N ILE A 4 -6.43 -15.55 13.46
CA ILE A 4 -7.15 -15.58 12.20
C ILE A 4 -6.27 -14.92 11.14
N ASN A 5 -5.58 -15.81 10.42
CA ASN A 5 -5.07 -15.70 9.06
C ASN A 5 -5.72 -14.54 8.27
N GLN A 6 -5.22 -13.32 8.46
CA GLN A 6 -5.63 -12.15 7.69
C GLN A 6 -5.30 -12.46 6.24
N VAL A 7 -6.33 -12.60 5.40
CA VAL A 7 -6.20 -12.77 3.96
C VAL A 7 -5.59 -11.47 3.43
N ARG A 8 -4.25 -11.37 3.43
CA ARG A 8 -3.45 -10.21 3.00
C ARG A 8 -3.50 -10.00 1.48
N GLY A 9 -4.68 -10.06 0.88
CA GLY A 9 -4.84 -10.19 -0.57
C GLY A 9 -5.53 -9.00 -1.24
N ALA A 10 -6.51 -8.38 -0.58
CA ALA A 10 -7.37 -7.38 -1.23
C ALA A 10 -7.39 -6.03 -0.51
N ASP A 11 -7.16 -6.01 0.81
CA ASP A 11 -7.19 -4.77 1.60
C ASP A 11 -5.90 -3.96 1.48
N ASP A 12 -4.83 -4.62 1.02
CA ASP A 12 -3.45 -4.15 0.97
C ASP A 12 -3.01 -3.81 -0.47
N SER A 13 -3.93 -3.34 -1.32
CA SER A 13 -3.61 -2.90 -2.69
C SER A 13 -3.66 -1.37 -2.84
N CYS A 14 -2.82 -0.86 -3.72
CA CYS A 14 -2.78 0.55 -4.12
C CYS A 14 -3.67 0.92 -5.31
N ILE A 15 -4.41 -0.02 -5.88
CA ILE A 15 -5.34 0.27 -6.99
C ILE A 15 -6.37 1.31 -6.54
N GLY A 16 -6.38 2.48 -7.19
CA GLY A 16 -7.27 3.60 -6.85
C GLY A 16 -6.91 4.36 -5.57
N ARG A 17 -5.76 4.08 -4.95
CA ARG A 17 -5.32 4.69 -3.68
C ARG A 17 -3.96 5.41 -3.79
N CYS A 18 -3.37 5.46 -4.96
CA CYS A 18 -2.09 6.13 -5.19
C CYS A 18 -2.10 7.58 -4.72
N HIS A 19 -1.04 7.99 -4.03
CA HIS A 19 -0.85 9.33 -3.46
C HIS A 19 -1.77 9.67 -2.28
N TYR A 20 -2.60 8.72 -1.80
CA TYR A 20 -3.46 8.92 -0.64
C TYR A 20 -2.93 8.19 0.60
N VAL A 21 -3.28 8.79 1.74
CA VAL A 21 -3.05 8.25 3.08
C VAL A 21 -4.37 7.68 3.59
N ASP A 22 -4.38 6.40 3.93
CA ASP A 22 -5.53 5.74 4.55
C ASP A 22 -5.16 5.29 5.96
N PRO A 23 -5.47 6.06 7.01
CA PRO A 23 -5.10 5.71 8.38
C PRO A 23 -5.75 4.42 8.89
N GLY A 24 -6.84 3.97 8.25
CA GLY A 24 -7.49 2.68 8.54
C GLY A 24 -6.85 1.47 7.86
N LYS A 25 -5.77 1.67 7.08
CA LYS A 25 -5.11 0.61 6.30
C LYS A 25 -3.73 0.29 6.87
N THR A 26 -3.42 -1.00 6.82
CA THR A 26 -2.15 -1.60 7.25
C THR A 26 -0.97 -1.16 6.40
N CYS A 27 -1.21 -0.90 5.12
CA CYS A 27 -0.22 -0.35 4.19
C CYS A 27 -0.71 0.93 3.51
N GLN A 28 0.25 1.73 3.06
CA GLN A 28 0.04 3.05 2.49
C GLN A 28 0.47 3.08 1.02
N CYS A 29 -0.18 3.97 0.27
CA CYS A 29 0.01 4.13 -1.18
C CYS A 29 0.44 5.55 -1.55
N SER A 30 0.80 6.32 -0.54
CA SER A 30 1.32 7.67 -0.66
C SER A 30 2.86 7.65 -0.66
N THR A 31 3.51 8.67 -1.19
CA THR A 31 4.99 8.74 -1.28
C THR A 31 5.69 8.70 0.08
N TRP A 32 5.00 9.04 1.17
CA TRP A 32 5.55 8.90 2.52
C TRP A 32 5.83 7.43 2.91
N CYS A 33 5.19 6.45 2.27
CA CYS A 33 5.32 5.05 2.63
C CYS A 33 6.73 4.53 2.33
N THR A 34 7.43 5.19 1.39
CA THR A 34 8.81 4.88 1.01
C THR A 34 9.83 5.52 1.94
N MET A 35 9.40 6.39 2.87
CA MET A 35 10.30 6.97 3.86
C MET A 35 10.70 5.89 4.86
N ALA A 36 11.99 5.80 5.19
CA ALA A 36 12.52 4.80 6.11
C ALA A 36 11.88 4.82 7.51
N VAL A 37 11.29 5.96 7.93
CA VAL A 37 10.56 6.09 9.20
C VAL A 37 9.23 5.34 9.21
N PHE A 38 8.58 5.18 8.05
CA PHE A 38 7.30 4.48 7.92
C PHE A 38 7.50 3.11 7.30
N ASN A 39 8.17 3.04 6.14
CA ASN A 39 8.44 1.82 5.37
C ASN A 39 7.24 0.87 5.32
N ASN A 40 6.06 1.42 5.05
CA ASN A 40 4.78 0.71 5.11
C ASN A 40 4.03 0.77 3.77
N CYS A 41 4.76 0.82 2.65
CA CYS A 41 4.14 0.73 1.33
C CYS A 41 3.40 -0.59 1.17
N CYS A 42 2.28 -0.56 0.47
CA CYS A 42 1.68 -1.81 -0.01
C CYS A 42 2.64 -2.49 -1.00
N ASP A 43 2.62 -3.81 -1.06
CA ASP A 43 3.54 -4.61 -1.90
C ASP A 43 3.42 -4.25 -3.39
N ASP A 44 2.23 -3.84 -3.82
CA ASP A 44 1.93 -3.44 -5.19
C ASP A 44 2.18 -1.94 -5.47
N TYR A 45 2.60 -1.14 -4.50
CA TYR A 45 2.82 0.31 -4.65
C TYR A 45 3.72 0.63 -5.85
N GLY A 46 4.86 -0.07 -5.97
CA GLY A 46 5.80 0.12 -7.06
C GLY A 46 5.28 -0.33 -8.43
N VAL A 47 4.30 -1.24 -8.47
CA VAL A 47 3.73 -1.73 -9.74
C VAL A 47 2.45 -0.97 -10.09
N VAL A 48 1.75 -0.40 -9.13
CA VAL A 48 0.46 0.28 -9.36
C VAL A 48 0.65 1.79 -9.43
N CYS A 49 1.39 2.38 -8.50
CA CYS A 49 1.54 3.84 -8.41
C CYS A 49 2.76 4.37 -9.13
N ASN A 50 3.76 3.53 -9.39
CA ASN A 50 4.95 3.91 -10.13
C ASN A 50 4.91 3.46 -11.62
N SER A 51 3.88 2.72 -12.03
CA SER A 51 3.66 2.35 -13.45
C SER A 51 2.92 3.42 -14.26
N ALA A 52 2.64 4.59 -13.69
CA ALA A 52 1.88 5.67 -14.32
C ALA A 52 2.70 6.63 -15.22
N TYR A 53 3.75 6.14 -15.90
CA TYR A 53 4.50 6.92 -16.91
C TYR A 53 4.95 6.09 -18.12
N SER A 54 4.06 5.27 -18.69
CA SER A 54 4.24 4.79 -20.08
C SER A 54 2.90 4.63 -20.78
N SER A 55 2.31 5.74 -21.19
CA SER A 55 1.29 5.82 -22.24
C SER A 55 1.47 7.14 -22.98
#